data_AF-A0A9D2YM48-F1
#
_entry.id   AF-A0A9D2YM48-F1
#
_cell.length_a   1.000
_cell.length_b   1.000
_cell.length_c   1.000
_cell.angle_alpha   90.00
_cell.angle_beta   90.00
_cell.angle_gamma   90.00
#
_symmetry.space_group_name_H-M   'P 1'
#
loop_
_entity.id
_entity.type
_entity.pdbx_description
1 polymer ?
#
loop_
_entity_poly.entity_id
_entity_poly.type
_entity_poly.pdbx_seq_one_letter_code
_entity_poly.pdbx_strand_id
1 'polypeptide(L)'
;MESRFLKWISFTSLLCVGSCVLAERKVCQGITNRLNLLGSKDDHYLNLVKTYSNCTVVLENLEITYMEQHRDLSFLRSIEEVSGYVLIALNTASRIPLENLRIIRGHSLYEGAFALSVLANYEKTTGQGTTELLLTSLTEILKGGVKFRNNQICNVETIQWFDIINTESKPSMELPKASSNSLCNRCHTSCFNGSCWGPGPQNCQTLTKLNCAQQCSKRCKGPSPSDCCNEHCAAGCTGPRPTDCLACRDFQDDGVCKDSCPGLMRYDPNQHQLVSNPHGKYNFGATCVKSCPHNYVVTDHGACVRTCSGNTYEVDEGGVRKCAKCDGLCPKVCNGIGSGELTHALSINATNIGSFKNCTKINGNIALIHTSIHGDPFTKTPKMDPAQLDVFKTVKEITG
;
A
#
# COMPACT_ATOMS: atom_id res chain seq x y z
N MET A 1 77.22 -2.67 26.71
CA MET A 1 76.85 -3.76 27.63
C MET A 1 75.42 -3.52 28.04
N GLU A 2 74.56 -4.42 27.57
CA GLU A 2 73.18 -4.73 28.00
C GLU A 2 72.04 -3.71 27.84
N SER A 3 71.05 -4.20 27.09
CA SER A 3 69.75 -3.63 26.78
C SER A 3 68.83 -3.62 28.00
N ARG A 4 68.14 -2.49 28.20
CA ARG A 4 67.02 -2.39 29.14
C ARG A 4 65.70 -2.54 28.39
N PHE A 5 64.98 -3.58 28.77
CA PHE A 5 63.56 -3.84 28.49
C PHE A 5 62.68 -2.65 28.91
N LEU A 6 61.82 -2.15 28.02
CA LEU A 6 60.58 -1.49 28.39
C LEU A 6 59.46 -1.94 27.45
N LYS A 7 58.45 -2.60 28.03
CA LYS A 7 57.27 -3.15 27.36
C LYS A 7 56.41 -2.00 26.79
N TRP A 8 56.11 -2.05 25.50
CA TRP A 8 55.07 -1.23 24.86
C TRP A 8 53.71 -1.92 25.02
N ILE A 9 52.78 -1.24 25.70
CA ILE A 9 51.36 -1.60 25.73
C ILE A 9 50.71 -0.95 24.51
N SER A 10 50.38 -1.77 23.52
CA SER A 10 49.62 -1.34 22.34
C SER A 10 48.14 -1.26 22.70
N PHE A 11 47.60 -0.04 22.75
CA PHE A 11 46.15 0.20 22.83
C PHE A 11 45.53 -0.08 21.46
N THR A 12 44.90 -1.24 21.29
CA THR A 12 44.05 -1.54 20.13
C THR A 12 42.70 -0.87 20.32
N SER A 13 42.48 0.20 19.55
CA SER A 13 41.18 0.85 19.39
C SER A 13 40.20 -0.13 18.72
N LEU A 14 39.22 -0.60 19.49
CA LEU A 14 38.10 -1.42 18.99
C LEU A 14 37.08 -0.46 18.35
N LEU A 15 37.24 -0.19 17.06
CA LEU A 15 36.19 0.45 16.26
C LEU A 15 35.04 -0.55 16.11
N CYS A 16 34.02 -0.42 16.96
CA CYS A 16 32.71 -0.99 16.73
C CYS A 16 32.14 -0.39 15.44
N VAL A 17 32.37 -1.07 14.32
CA VAL A 17 31.57 -0.90 13.10
C VAL A 17 30.18 -1.41 13.45
N GLY A 18 29.35 -0.50 13.94
CA GLY A 18 27.92 -0.73 14.06
C GLY A 18 27.40 -1.09 12.68
N SER A 19 27.09 -2.36 12.48
CA SER A 19 26.31 -2.80 11.35
C SER A 19 24.99 -2.05 11.43
N CYS A 20 24.81 -1.04 10.58
CA CYS A 20 23.49 -0.56 10.22
C CYS A 20 22.79 -1.75 9.53
N VAL A 21 22.21 -2.63 10.34
CA VAL A 21 21.15 -3.51 9.88
C VAL A 21 20.05 -2.55 9.48
N LEU A 22 19.91 -2.27 8.17
CA LEU A 22 18.70 -1.62 7.67
C LEU A 22 17.54 -2.43 8.24
N ALA A 23 16.72 -1.79 9.07
CA ALA A 23 15.54 -2.42 9.62
C ALA A 23 14.72 -2.99 8.47
N GLU A 24 14.61 -4.32 8.42
CA GLU A 24 13.85 -5.00 7.38
C GLU A 24 12.40 -4.52 7.49
N ARG A 25 11.93 -3.80 6.46
CA ARG A 25 10.58 -3.25 6.42
C ARG A 25 9.59 -4.40 6.51
N LYS A 26 8.78 -4.45 7.56
CA LYS A 26 7.74 -5.45 7.73
C LYS A 26 6.57 -5.15 6.80
N VAL A 27 6.23 -6.14 5.99
CA VAL A 27 5.20 -6.04 4.96
C VAL A 27 3.95 -6.78 5.43
N CYS A 28 2.78 -6.22 5.19
CA CYS A 28 1.50 -6.88 5.40
C CYS A 28 0.62 -6.79 4.15
N GLN A 29 -0.33 -7.71 4.04
CA GLN A 29 -1.12 -7.85 2.82
C GLN A 29 -2.09 -6.69 2.60
N GLY A 30 -2.75 -6.22 3.66
CA GLY A 30 -3.93 -5.37 3.54
C GLY A 30 -5.22 -6.18 3.40
N ILE A 31 -6.35 -5.48 3.32
CA ILE A 31 -7.68 -6.10 3.21
C ILE A 31 -8.51 -5.39 2.12
N THR A 32 -9.47 -6.12 1.55
CA THR A 32 -10.40 -5.58 0.54
C THR A 32 -11.84 -6.02 0.87
N ASN A 33 -12.40 -5.45 1.93
CA ASN A 33 -13.77 -5.69 2.39
C ASN A 33 -14.68 -4.47 2.12
N ARG A 34 -14.10 -3.31 1.78
CA ARG A 34 -14.78 -2.03 1.59
C ARG A 34 -15.54 -1.62 2.85
N LEU A 35 -16.88 -1.60 2.77
CA LEU A 35 -17.75 -1.26 3.90
C LEU A 35 -18.39 -2.50 4.53
N ASN A 36 -18.05 -3.71 4.07
CA ASN A 36 -18.64 -4.93 4.61
C ASN A 36 -17.99 -5.28 5.95
N LEU A 37 -18.82 -5.48 6.99
CA LEU A 37 -18.38 -6.03 8.26
C LEU A 37 -18.47 -7.55 8.21
N LEU A 38 -17.32 -8.22 8.28
CA LEU A 38 -17.23 -9.68 8.34
C LEU A 38 -17.11 -10.11 9.81
N GLY A 39 -18.16 -10.74 10.35
CA GLY A 39 -18.21 -11.18 11.75
C GLY A 39 -18.70 -10.09 12.71
N SER A 40 -18.35 -10.23 13.99
CA SER A 40 -18.64 -9.18 14.98
C SER A 40 -17.66 -8.02 14.85
N LYS A 41 -17.98 -6.86 15.44
CA LYS A 41 -17.02 -5.76 15.53
C LYS A 41 -15.75 -6.21 16.24
N ASP A 42 -15.83 -7.04 17.27
CA ASP A 42 -14.67 -7.55 18.03
C ASP A 42 -13.75 -8.40 17.16
N ASP A 43 -14.31 -9.35 16.41
CA ASP A 43 -13.55 -10.15 15.45
C ASP A 43 -12.87 -9.27 14.40
N HIS A 44 -13.59 -8.26 13.90
CA HIS A 44 -13.06 -7.32 12.93
C HIS A 44 -11.84 -6.55 13.47
N TYR A 45 -11.88 -6.05 14.70
CA TYR A 45 -10.72 -5.39 15.31
C TYR A 45 -9.56 -6.33 15.56
N LEU A 46 -9.82 -7.53 16.09
CA LEU A 46 -8.76 -8.52 16.29
C LEU A 46 -8.08 -8.87 14.96
N ASN A 47 -8.83 -8.92 13.85
CA ASN A 47 -8.27 -9.10 12.53
C ASN A 47 -7.40 -7.91 12.08
N LEU A 48 -7.83 -6.67 12.32
CA LEU A 48 -7.02 -5.47 12.03
C LEU A 48 -5.71 -5.48 12.85
N VAL A 49 -5.79 -5.75 14.15
CA VAL A 49 -4.62 -5.85 15.04
C VAL A 49 -3.66 -6.92 14.52
N LYS A 50 -4.18 -8.11 14.21
CA LYS A 50 -3.37 -9.23 13.69
C LYS A 50 -2.71 -8.86 12.35
N THR A 51 -3.41 -8.15 11.48
CA THR A 51 -2.93 -7.82 10.12
C THR A 51 -1.89 -6.71 10.14
N TYR A 52 -2.09 -5.67 10.96
CA TYR A 52 -1.33 -4.43 10.87
C TYR A 52 -0.32 -4.21 12.00
N SER A 53 -0.32 -5.03 13.06
CA SER A 53 0.66 -4.91 14.14
C SER A 53 2.09 -5.05 13.62
N ASN A 54 2.91 -4.03 13.86
CA ASN A 54 4.28 -3.90 13.35
C ASN A 54 4.40 -3.90 11.83
N CYS A 55 3.31 -3.65 11.09
CA CYS A 55 3.37 -3.48 9.64
C CYS A 55 3.85 -2.08 9.29
N THR A 56 4.79 -2.01 8.34
CA THR A 56 5.33 -0.75 7.79
C THR A 56 4.85 -0.48 6.38
N VAL A 57 4.64 -1.53 5.58
CA VAL A 57 4.21 -1.45 4.18
C VAL A 57 3.00 -2.33 3.94
N VAL A 58 1.89 -1.74 3.50
CA VAL A 58 0.66 -2.45 3.10
C VAL A 58 0.69 -2.69 1.59
N LEU A 59 0.64 -3.94 1.14
CA LEU A 59 0.73 -4.32 -0.28
C LEU A 59 -0.55 -4.09 -1.07
N GLU A 60 -1.71 -4.19 -0.44
CA GLU A 60 -3.01 -3.87 -1.03
C GLU A 60 -3.58 -2.61 -0.38
N ASN A 61 -4.80 -2.68 0.14
CA ASN A 61 -5.53 -1.54 0.68
C ASN A 61 -5.50 -1.55 2.21
N LEU A 62 -5.49 -0.36 2.78
CA LEU A 62 -5.67 -0.15 4.22
C LEU A 62 -7.12 0.29 4.46
N GLU A 63 -7.93 -0.58 5.05
CA GLU A 63 -9.31 -0.26 5.40
C GLU A 63 -9.46 -0.26 6.93
N ILE A 64 -9.77 0.91 7.48
CA ILE A 64 -10.03 1.13 8.91
C ILE A 64 -11.52 1.44 9.02
N THR A 65 -12.31 0.42 9.37
CA THR A 65 -13.76 0.56 9.47
C THR A 65 -14.31 0.02 10.78
N TYR A 66 -15.44 0.55 11.24
CA TYR A 66 -16.13 0.07 12.45
C TYR A 66 -15.29 0.08 13.74
N MET A 67 -14.27 0.92 13.84
CA MET A 67 -13.45 1.05 15.04
C MET A 67 -14.20 1.85 16.11
N GLU A 68 -14.34 1.27 17.29
CA GLU A 68 -15.08 1.83 18.42
C GLU A 68 -14.18 2.63 19.37
N GLN A 69 -14.78 3.55 20.12
CA GLN A 69 -14.09 4.49 21.00
C GLN A 69 -13.15 3.84 22.03
N HIS A 70 -13.48 2.65 22.54
CA HIS A 70 -12.71 1.96 23.58
C HIS A 70 -11.48 1.22 23.04
N ARG A 71 -11.27 1.18 21.72
CA ARG A 71 -10.25 0.35 21.07
C ARG A 71 -8.94 1.10 20.93
N ASP A 72 -7.84 0.39 21.18
CA ASP A 72 -6.51 0.93 20.93
C ASP A 72 -6.13 0.75 19.45
N LEU A 73 -5.87 1.88 18.78
CA LEU A 73 -5.43 1.95 17.39
C LEU A 73 -3.93 2.31 17.25
N SER A 74 -3.16 2.25 18.35
CA SER A 74 -1.72 2.61 18.37
C SER A 74 -0.87 1.79 17.40
N PHE A 75 -1.26 0.55 17.10
CA PHE A 75 -0.59 -0.33 16.15
C PHE A 75 -0.56 0.23 14.72
N LEU A 76 -1.45 1.18 14.37
CA LEU A 76 -1.46 1.83 13.06
C LEU A 76 -0.28 2.79 12.86
N ARG A 77 0.36 3.24 13.95
CA ARG A 77 1.48 4.19 13.86
C ARG A 77 2.69 3.63 13.13
N SER A 78 2.86 2.30 13.05
CA SER A 78 4.00 1.73 12.34
C SER A 78 3.87 1.80 10.82
N ILE A 79 2.66 2.06 10.30
CA ILE A 79 2.41 2.06 8.85
C ILE A 79 3.02 3.31 8.22
N GLU A 80 3.87 3.09 7.22
CA GLU A 80 4.57 4.15 6.49
C GLU A 80 4.10 4.26 5.03
N GLU A 81 3.79 3.14 4.39
CA GLU A 81 3.40 3.12 2.97
C GLU A 81 2.18 2.23 2.72
N VAL A 82 1.29 2.69 1.85
CA VAL A 82 0.15 1.90 1.35
C VAL A 82 0.19 1.85 -0.17
N SER A 83 0.24 0.65 -0.74
CA SER A 83 0.32 0.44 -2.19
C SER A 83 -1.01 0.70 -2.91
N GLY A 84 -2.13 0.30 -2.30
CA GLY A 84 -3.47 0.50 -2.82
C GLY A 84 -4.09 1.83 -2.40
N TYR A 85 -5.36 1.78 -1.97
CA TYR A 85 -6.07 2.91 -1.37
C TYR A 85 -6.13 2.80 0.17
N VAL A 86 -6.48 3.91 0.80
CA VAL A 86 -6.81 4.02 2.22
C VAL A 86 -8.29 4.38 2.37
N LEU A 87 -9.04 3.54 3.08
CA LEU A 87 -10.45 3.76 3.40
C LEU A 87 -10.62 3.87 4.92
N ILE A 88 -11.17 4.99 5.36
CA ILE A 88 -11.46 5.27 6.77
C ILE A 88 -12.95 5.57 6.88
N ALA A 89 -13.74 4.59 7.32
CA ALA A 89 -15.19 4.73 7.29
C ALA A 89 -15.92 4.11 8.47
N LEU A 90 -17.05 4.73 8.88
CA LEU A 90 -17.95 4.17 9.89
C LEU A 90 -17.28 3.95 11.26
N ASN A 91 -16.25 4.72 11.59
CA ASN A 91 -15.58 4.66 12.88
C ASN A 91 -16.23 5.60 13.90
N THR A 92 -16.27 5.17 15.17
CA THR A 92 -16.61 6.00 16.33
C THR A 92 -15.41 6.28 17.23
N ALA A 93 -14.26 5.66 16.94
CA ALA A 93 -12.97 5.98 17.57
C ALA A 93 -12.63 7.46 17.38
N SER A 94 -12.29 8.14 18.48
CA SER A 94 -12.02 9.58 18.49
C SER A 94 -10.74 9.96 17.73
N ARG A 95 -9.74 9.08 17.73
CA ARG A 95 -8.41 9.32 17.14
C ARG A 95 -7.97 8.15 16.28
N ILE A 96 -7.55 8.44 15.05
CA ILE A 96 -6.96 7.46 14.11
C ILE A 96 -5.50 7.88 13.86
N PRO A 97 -4.51 7.21 14.48
CA PRO A 97 -3.12 7.65 14.50
C PRO A 97 -2.29 7.03 13.36
N LEU A 98 -2.39 7.57 12.14
CA LEU A 98 -1.55 7.20 10.99
C LEU A 98 -0.38 8.17 10.82
N GLU A 99 0.27 8.52 11.94
CA GLU A 99 1.22 9.63 12.04
C GLU A 99 2.42 9.47 11.08
N ASN A 100 2.86 8.23 10.82
CA ASN A 100 4.01 7.91 9.97
C ASN A 100 3.67 7.55 8.51
N LEU A 101 2.38 7.48 8.15
CA LEU A 101 1.95 7.18 6.79
C LEU A 101 2.41 8.31 5.87
N ARG A 102 3.40 8.05 5.02
CA ARG A 102 4.05 9.07 4.18
C ARG A 102 3.59 9.07 2.73
N ILE A 103 3.16 7.92 2.23
CA ILE A 103 2.80 7.73 0.83
C ILE A 103 1.62 6.76 0.65
N ILE A 104 0.69 7.14 -0.23
CA ILE A 104 -0.33 6.25 -0.79
C ILE A 104 -0.09 6.15 -2.30
N ARG A 105 0.23 4.94 -2.80
CA ARG A 105 0.64 4.76 -4.20
C ARG A 105 -0.55 4.72 -5.16
N GLY A 106 -1.72 4.24 -4.73
CA GLY A 106 -2.93 4.22 -5.55
C GLY A 106 -2.87 3.26 -6.74
N HIS A 107 -2.24 2.08 -6.57
CA HIS A 107 -2.29 1.00 -7.58
C HIS A 107 -3.71 0.43 -7.74
N SER A 108 -4.50 0.50 -6.68
CA SER A 108 -5.95 0.27 -6.64
C SER A 108 -6.64 1.51 -6.08
N LEU A 109 -7.87 1.78 -6.52
CA LEU A 109 -8.63 2.97 -6.13
C LEU A 109 -10.02 2.60 -5.60
N TYR A 110 -10.43 3.23 -4.51
CA TYR A 110 -11.79 3.12 -4.00
C TYR A 110 -12.74 3.84 -4.95
N GLU A 111 -13.86 3.17 -5.30
CA GLU A 111 -14.80 3.60 -6.34
C GLU A 111 -14.13 3.93 -7.70
N GLY A 112 -12.94 3.37 -7.96
CA GLY A 112 -12.21 3.59 -9.21
C GLY A 112 -11.54 4.96 -9.35
N ALA A 113 -11.64 5.85 -8.34
CA ALA A 113 -11.14 7.23 -8.45
C ALA A 113 -10.30 7.72 -7.25
N PHE A 114 -10.52 7.16 -6.06
CA PHE A 114 -9.99 7.73 -4.82
C PHE A 114 -8.93 6.85 -4.17
N ALA A 115 -7.77 7.43 -3.87
CA ALA A 115 -6.72 6.77 -3.11
C ALA A 115 -6.87 6.98 -1.60
N LEU A 116 -7.56 8.05 -1.17
CA LEU A 116 -7.94 8.26 0.22
C LEU A 116 -9.43 8.57 0.30
N SER A 117 -10.18 7.76 1.05
CA SER A 117 -11.62 7.96 1.27
C SER A 117 -11.93 7.97 2.76
N VAL A 118 -12.55 9.06 3.24
CA VAL A 118 -12.90 9.29 4.64
C VAL A 118 -14.40 9.56 4.75
N LEU A 119 -15.16 8.54 5.17
CA LEU A 119 -16.60 8.46 4.98
C LEU A 119 -17.35 8.16 6.29
N ALA A 120 -18.27 9.04 6.71
CA ALA A 120 -19.23 8.73 7.78
C ALA A 120 -18.59 8.23 9.11
N ASN A 121 -17.47 8.83 9.53
CA ASN A 121 -16.80 8.51 10.80
C ASN A 121 -17.45 9.22 12.01
N TYR A 122 -18.76 9.05 12.14
CA TYR A 122 -19.52 9.51 13.29
C TYR A 122 -20.82 8.71 13.40
N GLU A 123 -21.30 8.57 14.63
CA GLU A 123 -22.60 8.01 14.96
C GLU A 123 -23.63 9.14 15.05
N LYS A 124 -24.68 9.05 14.21
CA LYS A 124 -25.68 10.12 14.08
C LYS A 124 -26.47 10.41 15.35
N THR A 125 -26.72 9.39 16.16
CA THR A 125 -27.57 9.46 17.36
C THR A 125 -26.84 10.11 18.53
N THR A 126 -25.58 9.74 18.75
CA THR A 126 -24.76 10.23 19.87
C THR A 126 -23.91 11.43 19.48
N GLY A 127 -23.71 11.68 18.18
CA GLY A 127 -22.75 12.68 17.68
C GLY A 127 -21.29 12.29 17.93
N GLN A 128 -21.04 11.11 18.50
CA GLN A 128 -19.68 10.62 18.76
C GLN A 128 -19.04 10.15 17.46
N GLY A 129 -17.76 10.44 17.27
CA GLY A 129 -17.08 10.13 16.03
C GLY A 129 -15.60 10.42 16.08
N THR A 130 -14.95 10.20 14.94
CA THR A 130 -13.54 10.56 14.78
C THR A 130 -13.41 12.08 14.72
N THR A 131 -12.70 12.63 15.70
CA THR A 131 -12.34 14.05 15.77
C THR A 131 -10.93 14.30 15.25
N GLU A 132 -10.00 13.38 15.49
CA GLU A 132 -8.59 13.49 15.08
C GLU A 132 -8.22 12.40 14.06
N LEU A 133 -7.88 12.83 12.84
CA LEU A 133 -7.24 12.00 11.82
C LEU A 133 -5.82 12.51 11.59
N LEU A 134 -4.83 11.78 12.10
CA LEU A 134 -3.45 12.25 12.10
C LEU A 134 -2.66 11.59 10.98
N LEU A 135 -2.48 12.35 9.90
CA LEU A 135 -1.71 11.98 8.72
C LEU A 135 -0.49 12.90 8.58
N THR A 136 0.20 13.14 9.69
CA THR A 136 1.25 14.17 9.82
C THR A 136 2.41 14.01 8.85
N SER A 137 2.77 12.77 8.51
CA SER A 137 3.82 12.49 7.52
C SER A 137 3.32 12.34 6.08
N LEU A 138 2.00 12.39 5.83
CA LEU A 138 1.45 12.17 4.49
C LEU A 138 1.71 13.36 3.59
N THR A 139 2.66 13.20 2.68
CA THR A 139 3.07 14.23 1.73
C THR A 139 2.98 13.77 0.28
N GLU A 140 2.60 12.51 0.02
CA GLU A 140 2.47 11.97 -1.34
C GLU A 140 1.25 11.08 -1.54
N ILE A 141 0.46 11.40 -2.56
CA ILE A 141 -0.50 10.47 -3.20
C ILE A 141 -0.15 10.42 -4.69
N LEU A 142 0.41 9.29 -5.15
CA LEU A 142 0.93 9.16 -6.52
C LEU A 142 -0.18 9.09 -7.58
N LYS A 143 -1.26 8.36 -7.28
CA LYS A 143 -2.39 8.13 -8.18
C LYS A 143 -3.70 8.18 -7.39
N GLY A 144 -4.76 8.66 -8.02
CA GLY A 144 -6.08 8.82 -7.40
C GLY A 144 -6.22 10.13 -6.62
N GLY A 145 -7.46 10.51 -6.37
CA GLY A 145 -7.78 11.69 -5.57
C GLY A 145 -8.24 11.37 -4.16
N VAL A 146 -8.89 12.34 -3.52
CA VAL A 146 -9.37 12.21 -2.14
C VAL A 146 -10.87 12.43 -2.06
N LYS A 147 -11.52 11.70 -1.16
CA LYS A 147 -12.95 11.78 -0.89
C LYS A 147 -13.25 11.95 0.58
N PHE A 148 -13.76 13.10 0.96
CA PHE A 148 -14.24 13.39 2.31
C PHE A 148 -15.75 13.62 2.28
N ARG A 149 -16.50 12.72 2.91
CA ARG A 149 -17.96 12.82 2.93
C ARG A 149 -18.54 12.54 4.31
N ASN A 150 -19.44 13.42 4.75
CA ASN A 150 -20.20 13.28 5.99
C ASN A 150 -19.30 12.94 7.19
N ASN A 151 -18.28 13.74 7.46
CA ASN A 151 -17.41 13.57 8.63
C ASN A 151 -17.34 14.86 9.44
N GLN A 152 -17.00 14.74 10.72
CA GLN A 152 -16.85 15.87 11.66
C GLN A 152 -15.40 16.01 12.15
N ILE A 153 -14.45 15.53 11.35
CA ILE A 153 -13.02 15.52 11.67
C ILE A 153 -12.51 16.97 11.69
N CYS A 154 -11.73 17.31 12.70
CA CYS A 154 -11.19 18.65 12.88
C CYS A 154 -9.94 18.88 12.02
N ASN A 155 -9.73 20.13 11.61
CA ASN A 155 -8.51 20.67 10.98
C ASN A 155 -8.21 20.17 9.56
N VAL A 156 -8.77 19.04 9.10
CA VAL A 156 -8.46 18.48 7.78
C VAL A 156 -8.92 19.38 6.63
N GLU A 157 -9.88 20.29 6.86
CA GLU A 157 -10.25 21.37 5.95
C GLU A 157 -9.14 22.38 5.67
N THR A 158 -8.14 22.47 6.56
CA THR A 158 -7.03 23.42 6.45
C THR A 158 -5.88 22.90 5.57
N ILE A 159 -5.88 21.60 5.25
CA ILE A 159 -4.78 20.94 4.53
C ILE A 159 -4.68 21.43 3.08
N GLN A 160 -3.45 21.78 2.67
CA GLN A 160 -3.12 22.14 1.30
C GLN A 160 -2.93 20.87 0.45
N TRP A 161 -4.03 20.27 0.01
CA TRP A 161 -4.05 19.00 -0.73
C TRP A 161 -3.23 19.00 -2.03
N PHE A 162 -3.04 20.15 -2.67
CA PHE A 162 -2.23 20.27 -3.89
C PHE A 162 -0.72 20.03 -3.67
N ASP A 163 -0.24 20.12 -2.43
CA ASP A 163 1.11 19.69 -2.05
C ASP A 163 1.22 18.16 -2.06
N ILE A 164 0.15 17.47 -1.64
CA ILE A 164 0.15 16.01 -1.44
C ILE A 164 -0.13 15.26 -2.75
N ILE A 165 -1.09 15.75 -3.53
CA ILE A 165 -1.67 15.02 -4.67
C ILE A 165 -0.95 15.34 -5.97
N ASN A 166 -0.80 14.33 -6.83
CA ASN A 166 -0.40 14.53 -8.21
C ASN A 166 -1.54 15.19 -9.03
N THR A 167 -1.38 16.47 -9.32
CA THR A 167 -2.35 17.27 -10.08
C THR A 167 -2.28 17.04 -11.59
N GLU A 168 -1.17 16.49 -12.11
CA GLU A 168 -0.99 16.25 -13.54
C GLU A 168 -2.00 15.23 -14.07
N SER A 169 -2.40 14.26 -13.23
CA SER A 169 -3.39 13.24 -13.57
C SER A 169 -4.85 13.71 -13.46
N LYS A 170 -5.10 14.99 -13.12
CA LYS A 170 -6.44 15.56 -12.91
C LYS A 170 -7.38 14.65 -12.10
N PRO A 171 -7.01 14.26 -10.87
CA PRO A 171 -7.77 13.30 -10.09
C PRO A 171 -9.12 13.86 -9.62
N SER A 172 -10.07 12.98 -9.31
CA SER A 172 -11.37 13.35 -8.71
C SER A 172 -11.19 13.82 -7.27
N MET A 173 -11.72 14.99 -6.93
CA MET A 173 -11.50 15.63 -5.63
C MET A 173 -12.83 15.98 -4.96
N GLU A 174 -13.13 15.33 -3.85
CA GLU A 174 -14.20 15.71 -2.92
C GLU A 174 -13.55 16.12 -1.59
N LEU A 175 -13.26 17.41 -1.47
CA LEU A 175 -12.51 17.96 -0.33
C LEU A 175 -13.36 18.05 0.95
N PRO A 176 -12.72 17.98 2.13
CA PRO A 176 -13.39 18.16 3.42
C PRO A 176 -14.05 19.54 3.50
N LYS A 177 -15.24 19.58 4.09
CA LYS A 177 -15.88 20.83 4.51
C LYS A 177 -15.43 21.14 5.93
N ALA A 178 -15.41 22.43 6.28
CA ALA A 178 -15.12 22.84 7.65
C ALA A 178 -16.06 22.13 8.64
N SER A 179 -15.47 21.52 9.67
CA SER A 179 -16.24 20.84 10.71
C SER A 179 -17.13 21.84 11.45
N SER A 180 -18.40 21.48 11.65
CA SER A 180 -19.31 22.25 12.50
C SER A 180 -19.13 21.95 13.99
N ASN A 181 -18.15 21.11 14.35
CA ASN A 181 -17.88 20.74 15.72
C ASN A 181 -17.15 21.88 16.45
N SER A 182 -17.82 22.48 17.43
CA SER A 182 -17.29 23.59 18.25
C SER A 182 -16.10 23.19 19.14
N LEU A 183 -15.86 21.87 19.31
CA LEU A 183 -14.75 21.33 20.08
C LEU A 183 -13.42 21.27 19.28
N CYS A 184 -13.43 21.66 18.00
CA CYS A 184 -12.22 21.68 17.20
C CYS A 184 -11.26 22.77 17.65
N ASN A 185 -10.11 22.35 18.20
CA ASN A 185 -9.02 23.27 18.51
C ASN A 185 -8.39 23.82 17.23
N ARG A 186 -7.93 25.07 17.27
CA ARG A 186 -7.25 25.70 16.14
C ARG A 186 -5.85 25.11 15.94
N CYS A 187 -5.36 25.20 14.71
CA CYS A 187 -3.97 24.90 14.39
C CYS A 187 -3.02 25.81 15.17
N HIS A 188 -1.81 25.30 15.44
CA HIS A 188 -0.78 26.10 16.08
C HIS A 188 -0.37 27.29 15.19
N THR A 189 0.00 28.41 15.80
CA THR A 189 0.32 29.67 15.08
C THR A 189 1.56 29.55 14.18
N SER A 190 2.42 28.57 14.43
CA SER A 190 3.59 28.30 13.58
C SER A 190 3.26 27.52 12.30
N CYS A 191 2.05 26.98 12.17
CA CYS A 191 1.69 26.20 10.98
C CYS A 191 1.55 27.13 9.77
N PHE A 192 2.22 26.78 8.69
CA PHE A 192 2.16 27.53 7.44
C PHE A 192 0.71 27.63 6.94
N ASN A 193 0.24 28.84 6.66
CA ASN A 193 -1.16 29.14 6.30
C ASN A 193 -2.22 28.57 7.26
N GLY A 194 -1.85 28.27 8.50
CA GLY A 194 -2.74 27.62 9.46
C GLY A 194 -3.13 26.18 9.07
N SER A 195 -2.34 25.50 8.24
CA SER A 195 -2.61 24.13 7.80
C SER A 195 -2.05 23.08 8.78
N CYS A 196 -2.92 22.24 9.34
CA CYS A 196 -2.53 21.20 10.29
C CYS A 196 -3.45 19.98 10.26
N TRP A 197 -2.93 18.83 10.70
CA TRP A 197 -3.70 17.60 10.89
C TRP A 197 -4.37 17.50 12.27
N GLY A 198 -4.03 18.42 13.19
CA GLY A 198 -4.53 18.46 14.55
C GLY A 198 -3.85 19.57 15.37
N PRO A 199 -4.21 19.72 16.66
CA PRO A 199 -3.67 20.78 17.50
C PRO A 199 -2.18 20.58 17.85
N GLY A 200 -1.44 21.66 18.00
CA GLY A 200 -0.02 21.65 18.39
C GLY A 200 0.97 21.72 17.22
N PRO A 201 2.21 22.19 17.46
CA PRO A 201 3.20 22.45 16.41
C PRO A 201 3.66 21.18 15.67
N GLN A 202 3.64 20.03 16.34
CA GLN A 202 4.00 18.73 15.75
C GLN A 202 3.01 18.24 14.69
N ASN A 203 1.80 18.80 14.67
CA ASN A 203 0.73 18.42 13.75
C ASN A 203 0.61 19.38 12.55
N CYS A 204 1.50 20.37 12.42
CA CYS A 204 1.53 21.24 11.25
C CYS A 204 1.77 20.42 9.97
N GLN A 205 1.13 20.83 8.88
CA GLN A 205 1.36 20.20 7.58
C GLN A 205 2.81 20.48 7.13
N THR A 206 3.52 19.41 6.76
CA THR A 206 4.82 19.53 6.11
C THR A 206 4.62 19.73 4.62
N LEU A 207 5.19 20.80 4.05
CA LEU A 207 5.14 21.07 2.60
C LEU A 207 6.42 20.60 1.93
N THR A 208 6.27 19.87 0.83
CA THR A 208 7.40 19.28 0.09
C THR A 208 7.30 19.51 -1.42
N LYS A 209 6.34 20.30 -1.89
CA LYS A 209 6.10 20.60 -3.31
C LYS A 209 5.76 22.06 -3.55
N LEU A 210 4.77 22.62 -2.86
CA LEU A 210 4.27 23.99 -3.09
C LEU A 210 5.27 25.07 -2.66
N ASN A 211 6.12 24.78 -1.68
CA ASN A 211 7.13 25.69 -1.17
C ASN A 211 8.50 25.52 -1.86
N CYS A 212 8.62 24.69 -2.90
CA CYS A 212 9.89 24.40 -3.54
C CYS A 212 10.36 25.53 -4.48
N ALA A 213 11.68 25.60 -4.66
CA ALA A 213 12.28 26.44 -5.69
C ALA A 213 11.85 25.96 -7.10
N GLN A 214 11.75 26.89 -8.05
CA GLN A 214 11.31 26.59 -9.42
C GLN A 214 12.21 25.60 -10.17
N GLN A 215 13.47 25.48 -9.75
CA GLN A 215 14.44 24.55 -10.35
C GLN A 215 14.26 23.10 -9.87
N CYS A 216 13.50 22.87 -8.80
CA CYS A 216 13.26 21.53 -8.30
C CYS A 216 12.34 20.76 -9.26
N SER A 217 12.72 19.54 -9.60
CA SER A 217 11.94 18.73 -10.53
C SER A 217 10.57 18.32 -9.97
N LYS A 218 10.49 17.97 -8.67
CA LYS A 218 9.27 17.46 -8.03
C LYS A 218 9.12 17.84 -6.56
N ARG A 219 10.03 17.34 -5.72
CA ARG A 219 9.96 17.48 -4.25
C ARG A 219 11.15 18.28 -3.71
N CYS A 220 10.99 18.84 -2.52
CA CYS A 220 12.05 19.52 -1.78
C CYS A 220 11.86 19.36 -0.28
N LYS A 221 12.92 19.67 0.48
CA LYS A 221 12.87 19.79 1.95
C LYS A 221 12.72 21.24 2.44
N GLY A 222 12.69 22.20 1.52
CA GLY A 222 12.71 23.63 1.80
C GLY A 222 12.69 24.48 0.52
N PRO A 223 12.63 25.81 0.65
CA PRO A 223 12.44 26.72 -0.47
C PRO A 223 13.71 27.07 -1.25
N SER A 224 14.90 26.67 -0.77
CA SER A 224 16.16 26.95 -1.48
C SER A 224 16.32 26.03 -2.69
N PRO A 225 16.96 26.47 -3.79
CA PRO A 225 17.40 25.57 -4.86
C PRO A 225 18.32 24.42 -4.37
N SER A 226 19.01 24.60 -3.24
CA SER A 226 19.83 23.55 -2.62
C SER A 226 19.01 22.49 -1.87
N ASP A 227 17.71 22.74 -1.66
CA ASP A 227 16.80 21.85 -0.94
C ASP A 227 16.03 20.90 -1.86
N CYS A 228 16.29 20.94 -3.17
CA CYS A 228 15.66 20.03 -4.12
C CYS A 228 16.04 18.58 -3.82
N CYS A 229 15.04 17.71 -3.85
CA CYS A 229 15.23 16.27 -3.74
C CYS A 229 15.67 15.68 -5.07
N ASN A 230 16.23 14.47 -5.02
CA ASN A 230 16.45 13.67 -6.22
C ASN A 230 15.10 13.38 -6.94
N GLU A 231 15.13 13.30 -8.27
CA GLU A 231 13.93 13.09 -9.08
C GLU A 231 13.21 11.75 -8.82
N HIS A 232 13.92 10.74 -8.33
CA HIS A 232 13.35 9.43 -7.96
C HIS A 232 12.72 9.43 -6.55
N CYS A 233 12.82 10.52 -5.80
CA CYS A 233 12.18 10.64 -4.49
C CYS A 233 10.66 10.87 -4.62
N ALA A 234 9.91 10.27 -3.71
CA ALA A 234 8.52 10.56 -3.41
C ALA A 234 8.41 11.00 -1.94
N ALA A 235 7.34 11.72 -1.60
CA ALA A 235 7.07 12.27 -0.26
C ALA A 235 8.06 13.33 0.26
N GLY A 236 9.34 13.29 -0.12
CA GLY A 236 10.37 14.24 0.29
C GLY A 236 11.74 13.57 0.41
N CYS A 237 12.70 14.27 1.00
CA CYS A 237 14.06 13.79 1.19
C CYS A 237 14.75 14.45 2.40
N THR A 238 15.81 13.82 2.90
CA THR A 238 16.74 14.40 3.87
C THR A 238 17.95 15.06 3.19
N GLY A 239 18.19 14.74 1.92
CA GLY A 239 19.31 15.21 1.11
C GLY A 239 19.07 15.06 -0.40
N PRO A 240 20.02 15.51 -1.25
CA PRO A 240 19.83 15.60 -2.69
C PRO A 240 20.05 14.26 -3.43
N ARG A 241 20.51 13.20 -2.73
CA ARG A 241 20.85 11.92 -3.37
C ARG A 241 19.64 10.99 -3.42
N PRO A 242 19.59 10.03 -4.37
CA PRO A 242 18.54 9.01 -4.42
C PRO A 242 18.53 8.06 -3.20
N THR A 243 19.58 8.07 -2.38
CA THR A 243 19.64 7.37 -1.08
C THR A 243 18.97 8.12 0.07
N ASP A 244 18.70 9.41 -0.12
CA ASP A 244 18.23 10.30 0.93
C ASP A 244 16.71 10.53 0.84
N CYS A 245 16.02 9.77 -0.01
CA CYS A 245 14.58 9.87 -0.20
C CYS A 245 13.82 9.30 1.00
N LEU A 246 12.70 9.94 1.36
CA LEU A 246 11.80 9.42 2.40
C LEU A 246 11.02 8.19 1.92
N ALA A 247 10.69 8.15 0.62
CA ALA A 247 10.13 7.02 -0.09
C ALA A 247 10.61 7.05 -1.56
N CYS A 248 10.67 5.88 -2.20
CA CYS A 248 10.96 5.82 -3.63
C CYS A 248 9.68 5.95 -4.46
N ARG A 249 9.76 6.79 -5.50
CA ARG A 249 8.66 7.02 -6.44
C ARG A 249 8.29 5.73 -7.18
N ASP A 250 9.30 5.09 -7.78
CA ASP A 250 9.12 3.90 -8.61
C ASP A 250 9.66 2.65 -7.90
N PHE A 251 10.99 2.47 -7.82
CA PHE A 251 11.60 1.30 -7.18
C PHE A 251 12.68 1.66 -6.16
N GLN A 252 12.74 0.87 -5.08
CA GLN A 252 13.83 0.87 -4.11
C GLN A 252 14.77 -0.30 -4.35
N ASP A 253 16.06 -0.02 -4.54
CA ASP A 253 17.12 -0.99 -4.77
C ASP A 253 18.23 -0.82 -3.72
N ASP A 254 18.26 -1.68 -2.69
CA ASP A 254 19.20 -1.63 -1.56
C ASP A 254 19.33 -0.23 -0.92
N GLY A 255 18.19 0.47 -0.78
CA GLY A 255 18.13 1.82 -0.19
C GLY A 255 18.35 2.96 -1.18
N VAL A 256 18.54 2.67 -2.47
CA VAL A 256 18.64 3.67 -3.54
C VAL A 256 17.34 3.71 -4.35
N CYS A 257 16.75 4.89 -4.52
CA CYS A 257 15.59 5.05 -5.39
C CYS A 257 16.00 5.11 -6.88
N LYS A 258 15.31 4.34 -7.72
CA LYS A 258 15.57 4.20 -9.16
C LYS A 258 14.26 4.11 -9.94
N ASP A 259 14.31 4.43 -11.23
CA ASP A 259 13.17 4.28 -12.14
C ASP A 259 12.87 2.82 -12.52
N SER A 260 13.86 1.93 -12.45
CA SER A 260 13.70 0.50 -12.73
C SER A 260 14.72 -0.33 -11.97
N CYS A 261 14.36 -1.58 -11.67
CA CYS A 261 15.32 -2.53 -11.12
C CYS A 261 16.36 -2.95 -12.18
N PRO A 262 17.58 -3.31 -11.77
CA PRO A 262 18.58 -3.82 -12.70
C PRO A 262 18.07 -5.05 -13.46
N GLY A 263 18.01 -4.96 -14.79
CA GLY A 263 17.53 -6.05 -15.64
C GLY A 263 18.36 -7.34 -15.46
N LEU A 264 17.71 -8.49 -15.60
CA LEU A 264 18.35 -9.81 -15.44
C LEU A 264 19.40 -10.12 -16.51
N MET A 265 19.27 -9.49 -17.68
CA MET A 265 20.19 -9.58 -18.80
C MET A 265 20.73 -8.19 -19.13
N ARG A 266 21.99 -8.12 -19.58
CA ARG A 266 22.62 -6.90 -20.08
C ARG A 266 23.23 -7.16 -21.44
N TYR A 267 23.20 -6.16 -22.31
CA TYR A 267 23.89 -6.23 -23.59
C TYR A 267 25.41 -6.16 -23.37
N ASP A 268 26.15 -7.11 -23.93
CA ASP A 268 27.61 -7.08 -23.99
C ASP A 268 28.05 -6.56 -25.36
N PRO A 269 28.62 -5.34 -25.45
CA PRO A 269 29.05 -4.77 -26.72
C PRO A 269 30.18 -5.54 -27.40
N ASN A 270 31.00 -6.30 -26.68
CA ASN A 270 32.09 -7.07 -27.28
C ASN A 270 31.56 -8.32 -27.99
N GLN A 271 30.57 -8.99 -27.37
CA GLN A 271 29.97 -10.22 -27.90
C GLN A 271 28.74 -9.95 -28.78
N HIS A 272 28.20 -8.73 -28.77
CA HIS A 272 26.93 -8.36 -29.41
C HIS A 272 25.77 -9.26 -28.99
N GLN A 273 25.76 -9.67 -27.72
CA GLN A 273 24.80 -10.63 -27.16
C GLN A 273 24.24 -10.13 -25.83
N LEU A 274 23.06 -10.63 -25.48
CA LEU A 274 22.52 -10.48 -24.13
C LEU A 274 23.17 -11.52 -23.22
N VAL A 275 23.89 -11.05 -22.22
CA VAL A 275 24.53 -11.89 -21.19
C VAL A 275 23.83 -11.70 -19.85
N SER A 276 23.93 -12.68 -18.96
CA SER A 276 23.38 -12.55 -17.61
C SER A 276 24.00 -11.35 -16.88
N ASN A 277 23.16 -10.57 -16.20
CA ASN A 277 23.60 -9.46 -15.37
C ASN A 277 23.82 -9.96 -13.92
N PRO A 278 25.06 -9.94 -13.39
CA PRO A 278 25.33 -10.34 -12.01
C PRO A 278 24.59 -9.50 -10.95
N HIS A 279 24.19 -8.29 -11.32
CA HIS A 279 23.42 -7.38 -10.46
C HIS A 279 21.92 -7.41 -10.74
N GLY A 280 21.45 -8.32 -11.61
CA GLY A 280 20.05 -8.44 -11.98
C GLY A 280 19.15 -8.71 -10.77
N LYS A 281 18.01 -8.04 -10.72
CA LYS A 281 17.00 -8.19 -9.66
C LYS A 281 15.59 -8.24 -10.26
N TYR A 282 14.68 -8.82 -9.50
CA TYR A 282 13.26 -8.89 -9.84
C TYR A 282 12.50 -7.70 -9.27
N ASN A 283 11.48 -7.25 -10.00
CA ASN A 283 10.51 -6.27 -9.54
C ASN A 283 9.51 -6.95 -8.59
N PHE A 284 9.47 -6.54 -7.32
CA PHE A 284 8.47 -6.97 -6.35
C PHE A 284 7.80 -5.76 -5.71
N GLY A 285 6.58 -5.44 -6.14
CA GLY A 285 5.92 -4.19 -5.77
C GLY A 285 6.78 -2.99 -6.18
N ALA A 286 7.14 -2.14 -5.23
CA ALA A 286 8.03 -0.98 -5.40
C ALA A 286 9.47 -1.26 -4.95
N THR A 287 9.92 -2.53 -4.94
CA THR A 287 11.25 -2.92 -4.44
C THR A 287 11.93 -3.91 -5.38
N CYS A 288 13.25 -3.84 -5.45
CA CYS A 288 14.09 -4.75 -6.22
C CYS A 288 14.62 -5.89 -5.34
N VAL A 289 14.28 -7.13 -5.67
CA VAL A 289 14.64 -8.32 -4.87
C VAL A 289 15.49 -9.29 -5.67
N LYS A 290 16.43 -9.99 -5.00
CA LYS A 290 17.26 -11.02 -5.67
C LYS A 290 16.48 -12.29 -6.00
N SER A 291 15.44 -12.58 -5.24
CA SER A 291 14.54 -13.72 -5.44
C SER A 291 13.11 -13.32 -5.09
N CYS A 292 12.13 -13.87 -5.82
CA CYS A 292 10.73 -13.65 -5.50
C CYS A 292 10.35 -14.39 -4.21
N PRO A 293 9.44 -13.81 -3.39
CA PRO A 293 8.93 -14.49 -2.20
C PRO A 293 8.23 -15.82 -2.52
N HIS A 294 8.11 -16.68 -1.51
CA HIS A 294 7.30 -17.89 -1.62
C HIS A 294 5.85 -17.52 -1.99
N ASN A 295 5.24 -18.25 -2.94
CA ASN A 295 3.91 -17.97 -3.54
C ASN A 295 3.86 -16.93 -4.67
N TYR A 296 5.01 -16.45 -5.12
CA TYR A 296 5.10 -15.65 -6.33
C TYR A 296 5.69 -16.44 -7.49
N VAL A 297 5.32 -16.02 -8.70
CA VAL A 297 5.76 -16.56 -9.98
C VAL A 297 6.59 -15.50 -10.68
N VAL A 298 7.69 -15.92 -11.29
CA VAL A 298 8.59 -15.05 -12.05
C VAL A 298 8.09 -14.90 -13.48
N THR A 299 8.00 -13.68 -13.98
CA THR A 299 7.75 -13.40 -15.40
C THR A 299 9.03 -13.36 -16.21
N ASP A 300 8.93 -13.53 -17.53
CA ASP A 300 10.06 -13.35 -18.48
C ASP A 300 10.70 -11.96 -18.39
N HIS A 301 9.94 -10.95 -17.95
CA HIS A 301 10.40 -9.57 -17.78
C HIS A 301 11.00 -9.30 -16.40
N GLY A 302 11.21 -10.33 -15.58
CA GLY A 302 11.84 -10.19 -14.28
C GLY A 302 10.95 -9.53 -13.23
N ALA A 303 9.64 -9.83 -13.21
CA ALA A 303 8.73 -9.38 -12.16
C ALA A 303 8.18 -10.56 -11.34
N CYS A 304 7.98 -10.33 -10.05
CA CYS A 304 7.30 -11.24 -9.14
C CYS A 304 5.80 -10.97 -9.19
N VAL A 305 5.02 -11.86 -9.79
CA VAL A 305 3.57 -11.76 -9.91
C VAL A 305 2.89 -12.89 -9.14
N ARG A 306 1.64 -12.70 -8.74
CA ARG A 306 0.85 -13.76 -8.10
C ARG A 306 0.41 -14.83 -9.09
N THR A 307 0.13 -14.41 -10.31
CA THR A 307 -0.37 -15.26 -11.37
C THR A 307 0.14 -14.79 -12.70
N CYS A 308 0.35 -15.75 -13.59
CA CYS A 308 0.66 -15.49 -14.98
C CYS A 308 -0.50 -14.79 -15.70
N SER A 309 -0.16 -13.92 -16.65
CA SER A 309 -1.13 -13.11 -17.40
C SER A 309 -1.05 -13.41 -18.89
N GLY A 310 -2.15 -13.17 -19.60
CA GLY A 310 -2.22 -13.41 -21.05
C GLY A 310 -2.17 -14.89 -21.39
N ASN A 311 -1.45 -15.26 -22.46
CA ASN A 311 -1.34 -16.65 -22.93
C ASN A 311 -0.17 -17.40 -22.25
N THR A 312 -0.01 -17.22 -20.94
CA THR A 312 1.07 -17.84 -20.15
C THR A 312 0.50 -18.66 -18.98
N TYR A 313 1.21 -19.71 -18.59
CA TYR A 313 0.83 -20.61 -17.49
C TYR A 313 2.04 -20.86 -16.58
N GLU A 314 1.74 -21.31 -15.36
CA GLU A 314 2.77 -21.56 -14.34
C GLU A 314 3.46 -22.90 -14.61
N VAL A 315 4.79 -22.86 -14.67
CA VAL A 315 5.66 -24.02 -14.75
C VAL A 315 6.68 -23.96 -13.61
N ASP A 316 7.03 -25.12 -13.06
CA ASP A 316 8.17 -25.23 -12.16
C ASP A 316 9.41 -25.58 -12.97
N GLU A 317 10.39 -24.68 -12.97
CA GLU A 317 11.67 -24.90 -13.64
C GLU A 317 12.79 -24.78 -12.60
N GLY A 318 13.26 -25.93 -12.10
CA GLY A 318 14.35 -26.00 -11.13
C GLY A 318 14.00 -25.45 -9.74
N GLY A 319 12.75 -25.61 -9.28
CA GLY A 319 12.27 -25.13 -7.98
C GLY A 319 11.85 -23.66 -7.98
N VAL A 320 11.87 -22.99 -9.15
CA VAL A 320 11.37 -21.63 -9.34
C VAL A 320 10.14 -21.68 -10.22
N ARG A 321 9.01 -21.17 -9.69
CA ARG A 321 7.79 -20.99 -10.47
C ARG A 321 7.98 -19.86 -11.47
N LYS A 322 7.81 -20.15 -12.76
CA LYS A 322 7.90 -19.18 -13.85
C LYS A 322 6.63 -19.18 -14.71
N CYS A 323 6.38 -18.06 -15.37
CA CYS A 323 5.36 -17.96 -16.40
C CYS A 323 5.94 -18.36 -17.75
N ALA A 324 5.50 -19.49 -18.30
CA ALA A 324 5.85 -19.92 -19.65
C ALA A 324 4.69 -19.69 -20.61
N LYS A 325 4.99 -19.42 -21.88
CA LYS A 325 3.96 -19.34 -22.93
C LYS A 325 3.31 -20.70 -23.12
N CYS A 326 1.98 -20.71 -23.25
CA CYS A 326 1.24 -21.92 -23.58
C CYS A 326 1.53 -22.34 -25.03
N ASP A 327 1.74 -23.62 -25.24
CA ASP A 327 1.73 -24.23 -26.57
C ASP A 327 0.28 -24.60 -26.92
N GLY A 328 -0.40 -23.73 -27.68
CA GLY A 328 -1.84 -23.83 -27.95
C GLY A 328 -2.72 -23.16 -26.88
N LEU A 329 -3.81 -23.83 -26.48
CA LEU A 329 -4.78 -23.30 -25.51
C LEU A 329 -4.27 -23.48 -24.08
N CYS A 330 -4.16 -22.39 -23.32
CA CYS A 330 -3.81 -22.45 -21.90
C CYS A 330 -4.86 -23.21 -21.07
N PRO A 331 -4.44 -23.88 -19.97
CA PRO A 331 -5.36 -24.30 -18.92
C PRO A 331 -6.20 -23.10 -18.47
N LYS A 332 -7.52 -23.27 -18.40
CA LYS A 332 -8.42 -22.16 -18.07
C LYS A 332 -8.20 -21.75 -16.60
N VAL A 333 -7.61 -20.57 -16.42
CA VAL A 333 -7.49 -19.88 -15.14
C VAL A 333 -8.67 -18.93 -14.99
N CYS A 334 -9.33 -18.95 -13.84
CA CYS A 334 -10.53 -18.17 -13.58
C CYS A 334 -10.32 -17.27 -12.38
N ASN A 335 -10.85 -16.04 -12.45
CA ASN A 335 -10.76 -15.12 -11.32
C ASN A 335 -11.66 -15.59 -10.18
N GLY A 336 -11.13 -15.59 -8.96
CA GLY A 336 -11.88 -15.78 -7.72
C GLY A 336 -12.53 -14.48 -7.26
N ILE A 337 -13.27 -14.57 -6.15
CA ILE A 337 -13.91 -13.43 -5.50
C ILE A 337 -12.86 -12.39 -5.10
N GLY A 338 -13.14 -11.13 -5.42
CA GLY A 338 -12.23 -10.00 -5.19
C GLY A 338 -11.21 -9.76 -6.32
N SER A 339 -11.28 -10.49 -7.43
CA SER A 339 -10.39 -10.33 -8.58
C SER A 339 -11.14 -10.28 -9.92
N GLY A 340 -10.60 -9.55 -10.89
CA GLY A 340 -11.13 -9.43 -12.26
C GLY A 340 -12.61 -9.01 -12.31
N GLU A 341 -13.43 -9.73 -13.07
CA GLU A 341 -14.88 -9.47 -13.18
C GLU A 341 -15.64 -9.68 -11.86
N LEU A 342 -15.06 -10.41 -10.90
CA LEU A 342 -15.64 -10.69 -9.59
C LEU A 342 -15.12 -9.76 -8.49
N THR A 343 -14.46 -8.65 -8.86
CA THR A 343 -13.94 -7.64 -7.92
C THR A 343 -15.03 -7.04 -7.03
N HIS A 344 -16.28 -6.98 -7.52
CA HIS A 344 -17.43 -6.43 -6.79
C HIS A 344 -18.39 -7.50 -6.26
N ALA A 345 -18.11 -8.78 -6.51
CA ALA A 345 -18.95 -9.86 -6.02
C ALA A 345 -18.65 -10.13 -4.55
N LEU A 346 -19.69 -10.21 -3.72
CA LEU A 346 -19.56 -10.59 -2.31
C LEU A 346 -19.28 -12.08 -2.13
N SER A 347 -19.85 -12.90 -3.00
CA SER A 347 -19.75 -14.35 -2.95
C SER A 347 -20.04 -14.97 -4.32
N ILE A 348 -19.71 -16.25 -4.45
CA ILE A 348 -20.12 -17.06 -5.59
C ILE A 348 -21.62 -17.33 -5.46
N ASN A 349 -22.37 -17.14 -6.53
CA ASN A 349 -23.82 -17.24 -6.56
C ASN A 349 -24.35 -17.73 -7.92
N ALA A 350 -25.66 -17.90 -8.03
CA ALA A 350 -26.32 -18.41 -9.24
C ALA A 350 -25.99 -17.62 -10.51
N THR A 351 -25.70 -16.32 -10.39
CA THR A 351 -25.42 -15.43 -11.53
C THR A 351 -23.98 -15.57 -12.02
N ASN A 352 -23.02 -15.87 -11.14
CA ASN A 352 -21.60 -15.90 -11.49
C ASN A 352 -20.97 -17.31 -11.52
N ILE A 353 -21.62 -18.34 -10.95
CA ILE A 353 -21.10 -19.72 -10.89
C ILE A 353 -20.68 -20.28 -12.26
N GLY A 354 -21.34 -19.83 -13.34
CA GLY A 354 -21.03 -20.25 -14.71
C GLY A 354 -19.63 -19.86 -15.20
N SER A 355 -19.04 -18.79 -14.66
CA SER A 355 -17.68 -18.36 -15.04
C SER A 355 -16.63 -19.41 -14.68
N PHE A 356 -16.92 -20.22 -13.65
CA PHE A 356 -16.06 -21.25 -13.10
C PHE A 356 -16.09 -22.59 -13.86
N LYS A 357 -16.92 -22.73 -14.91
CA LYS A 357 -16.96 -23.95 -15.72
C LYS A 357 -15.60 -24.24 -16.38
N ASN A 358 -15.13 -25.49 -16.26
CA ASN A 358 -13.87 -26.00 -16.81
C ASN A 358 -12.62 -25.25 -16.32
N CYS A 359 -12.73 -24.52 -15.21
CA CYS A 359 -11.57 -23.88 -14.61
C CYS A 359 -10.71 -24.95 -13.94
N THR A 360 -9.41 -24.87 -14.18
CA THR A 360 -8.42 -25.78 -13.59
C THR A 360 -7.67 -25.12 -12.44
N LYS A 361 -7.62 -23.78 -12.44
CA LYS A 361 -7.02 -22.96 -11.40
C LYS A 361 -7.89 -21.74 -11.12
N ILE A 362 -8.04 -21.38 -9.85
CA ILE A 362 -8.74 -20.16 -9.42
C ILE A 362 -7.72 -19.17 -8.85
N ASN A 363 -7.73 -17.96 -9.41
CA ASN A 363 -6.89 -16.85 -8.99
C ASN A 363 -7.61 -15.96 -7.97
N GLY A 364 -7.25 -16.06 -6.69
CA GLY A 364 -7.90 -15.38 -5.58
C GLY A 364 -8.80 -16.33 -4.79
N ASN A 365 -9.83 -15.77 -4.14
CA ASN A 365 -10.58 -16.47 -3.11
C ASN A 365 -11.85 -17.16 -3.65
N ILE A 366 -12.30 -18.19 -2.94
CA ILE A 366 -13.67 -18.72 -3.06
C ILE A 366 -14.43 -18.31 -1.81
N ALA A 367 -15.55 -17.61 -1.98
CA ALA A 367 -16.44 -17.26 -0.88
C ALA A 367 -17.84 -17.84 -1.14
N LEU A 368 -18.27 -18.75 -0.27
CA LEU A 368 -19.62 -19.29 -0.21
C LEU A 368 -20.25 -18.84 1.11
N ILE A 369 -21.36 -18.11 1.03
CA ILE A 369 -22.08 -17.59 2.18
C ILE A 369 -23.55 -17.98 2.06
N HIS A 370 -24.36 -17.69 3.09
CA HIS A 370 -25.78 -18.06 3.10
C HIS A 370 -26.53 -17.59 1.84
N THR A 371 -26.30 -16.36 1.39
CA THR A 371 -26.94 -15.80 0.19
C THR A 371 -26.46 -16.44 -1.12
N SER A 372 -25.33 -17.16 -1.12
CA SER A 372 -24.86 -17.91 -2.29
C SER A 372 -25.85 -18.98 -2.74
N ILE A 373 -26.44 -19.70 -1.78
CA ILE A 373 -27.39 -20.79 -2.05
C ILE A 373 -28.83 -20.25 -2.01
N HIS A 374 -29.15 -19.43 -1.00
CA HIS A 374 -30.52 -18.99 -0.75
C HIS A 374 -30.96 -17.76 -1.54
N GLY A 375 -30.06 -17.21 -2.36
CA GLY A 375 -30.30 -16.00 -3.13
C GLY A 375 -30.19 -14.73 -2.29
N ASP A 376 -30.19 -13.60 -2.98
CA ASP A 376 -30.17 -12.27 -2.36
C ASP A 376 -31.16 -11.34 -3.08
N PRO A 377 -32.28 -10.98 -2.44
CA PRO A 377 -33.25 -10.06 -3.02
C PRO A 377 -32.69 -8.67 -3.36
N PHE A 378 -31.67 -8.19 -2.63
CA PHE A 378 -31.09 -6.86 -2.83
C PHE A 378 -30.36 -6.77 -4.17
N THR A 379 -29.48 -7.73 -4.44
CA THR A 379 -28.79 -7.84 -5.74
C THR A 379 -29.65 -8.51 -6.82
N LYS A 380 -30.91 -8.87 -6.52
CA LYS A 380 -31.80 -9.67 -7.37
C LYS A 380 -31.18 -11.00 -7.80
N THR A 381 -30.33 -11.57 -6.95
CA THR A 381 -29.66 -12.84 -7.20
C THR A 381 -30.62 -13.98 -6.85
N PRO A 382 -30.93 -14.89 -7.80
CA PRO A 382 -31.81 -16.01 -7.53
C PRO A 382 -31.14 -17.06 -6.63
N LYS A 383 -31.95 -17.98 -6.10
CA LYS A 383 -31.45 -19.18 -5.42
C LYS A 383 -30.59 -20.00 -6.38
N MET A 384 -29.46 -20.50 -5.88
CA MET A 384 -28.57 -21.38 -6.64
C MET A 384 -28.93 -22.82 -6.38
N ASP A 385 -29.00 -23.64 -7.43
CA ASP A 385 -29.11 -25.09 -7.26
C ASP A 385 -27.75 -25.61 -6.75
N PRO A 386 -27.70 -26.30 -5.58
CA PRO A 386 -26.46 -26.84 -5.05
C PRO A 386 -25.67 -27.72 -6.02
N ALA A 387 -26.34 -28.39 -6.97
CA ALA A 387 -25.67 -29.18 -8.01
C ALA A 387 -24.77 -28.32 -8.93
N GLN A 388 -25.02 -27.02 -9.03
CA GLN A 388 -24.17 -26.11 -9.79
C GLN A 388 -22.79 -25.91 -9.16
N LEU A 389 -22.55 -26.29 -7.90
CA LEU A 389 -21.21 -26.28 -7.31
C LEU A 389 -20.27 -27.32 -7.93
N ASP A 390 -20.80 -28.27 -8.71
CA ASP A 390 -20.01 -29.24 -9.45
C ASP A 390 -19.03 -28.62 -10.45
N VAL A 391 -19.20 -27.34 -10.83
CA VAL A 391 -18.22 -26.65 -11.68
C VAL A 391 -16.81 -26.65 -11.07
N PHE A 392 -16.71 -26.75 -9.73
CA PHE A 392 -15.43 -26.76 -9.03
C PHE A 392 -14.72 -28.12 -9.09
N LYS A 393 -15.36 -29.20 -9.57
CA LYS A 393 -14.73 -30.52 -9.69
C LYS A 393 -13.49 -30.53 -10.59
N THR A 394 -13.40 -29.60 -11.55
CA THR A 394 -12.24 -29.48 -12.44
C THR A 394 -11.10 -28.64 -11.84
N VAL A 395 -11.35 -27.93 -10.75
CA VAL A 395 -10.38 -27.04 -10.10
C VAL A 395 -9.39 -27.87 -9.31
N LYS A 396 -8.10 -27.67 -9.59
CA LYS A 396 -6.99 -28.36 -8.94
C LYS A 396 -6.22 -27.46 -7.97
N GLU A 397 -6.32 -26.15 -8.14
CA GLU A 397 -5.55 -25.17 -7.36
C GLU A 397 -6.36 -23.89 -7.14
N ILE A 398 -6.25 -23.31 -5.94
CA ILE A 398 -6.79 -22.00 -5.53
C ILE A 398 -5.62 -21.21 -4.93
N THR A 399 -5.37 -19.99 -5.41
CA THR A 399 -4.18 -19.21 -5.02
C THR A 399 -4.38 -18.29 -3.80
N GLY A 400 -5.63 -17.98 -3.44
CA GLY A 400 -6.00 -17.03 -2.37
C GLY A 400 -6.18 -17.65 -1.00
#